data_AF-U9TW82-F1
#
_entry.id   AF-U9TW82-F1
#
_cell.length_a   1.000
_cell.length_b   1.000
_cell.length_c   1.000
_cell.angle_alpha   90.00
_cell.angle_beta   90.00
_cell.angle_gamma   90.00
#
_symmetry.space_group_name_H-M   'P 1'
#
loop_
_entity.id
_entity.type
_entity.pdbx_description
1 polymer ?
#
loop_
_entity_poly.entity_id
_entity_poly.type
_entity_poly.pdbx_seq_one_letter_code
_entity_poly.pdbx_strand_id
1 'polypeptide(L)'
;YRGNPKTWMNSSVFEEVLCEMDRYFRIQNKKILLLIDNALYHDGSDGYQPDISQIQLTHVEVVFLPSNTTSHLQPLDAGIIASFKNYFKRK
;
A
#
# COMPACT_ATOMS: atom_id res chain seq x y z
N TYR A 1 -0.87 -1.70 -18.05
CA TYR A 1 -1.52 -0.46 -17.58
C TYR A 1 -3.02 -0.73 -17.51
N ARG A 2 -3.60 -0.90 -16.31
CA ARG A 2 -5.06 -1.01 -16.14
C ARG A 2 -5.57 0.36 -15.73
N GLY A 3 -6.12 1.11 -16.69
CA GLY A 3 -6.72 2.42 -16.42
C GLY A 3 -8.13 2.26 -15.88
N ASN A 4 -8.39 2.73 -14.66
CA ASN A 4 -9.74 2.85 -14.11
C ASN A 4 -10.03 4.35 -13.87
N PRO A 5 -11.13 4.92 -14.39
CA PRO A 5 -11.30 6.39 -14.47
C PRO A 5 -11.63 7.11 -13.16
N LYS A 6 -11.76 6.42 -12.01
CA LYS A 6 -12.17 7.07 -10.74
C LYS A 6 -11.23 6.87 -9.54
N THR A 7 -10.41 5.83 -9.51
CA THR A 7 -9.45 5.58 -8.42
C THR A 7 -8.24 4.85 -8.96
N TRP A 8 -7.02 5.23 -8.54
CA TRP A 8 -5.78 4.58 -8.98
C TRP A 8 -5.54 3.24 -8.31
N MET A 9 -6.19 2.99 -7.17
CA MET A 9 -6.11 1.76 -6.40
C MET A 9 -7.51 1.38 -5.93
N ASN A 10 -7.98 0.21 -6.36
CA ASN A 10 -9.19 -0.45 -5.85
C ASN A 10 -8.80 -1.82 -5.27
N SER A 11 -9.72 -2.50 -4.60
CA SER A 11 -9.44 -3.76 -3.90
C SER A 11 -8.82 -4.82 -4.81
N SER A 12 -9.29 -4.96 -6.05
CA SER A 12 -8.77 -5.98 -6.97
C SER A 12 -7.35 -5.68 -7.47
N VAL A 13 -7.02 -4.41 -7.74
CA VAL A 13 -5.64 -4.02 -8.07
C VAL A 13 -4.73 -4.20 -6.86
N PHE A 14 -5.22 -3.91 -5.66
CA PHE A 14 -4.46 -4.09 -4.43
C PHE A 14 -4.16 -5.58 -4.15
N GLU A 15 -5.15 -6.45 -4.32
CA GLU A 15 -4.99 -7.92 -4.25
C GLU A 15 -3.95 -8.45 -5.25
N GLU A 16 -4.01 -8.00 -6.51
CA GLU A 16 -3.06 -8.39 -7.56
C GLU A 16 -1.62 -8.02 -7.16
N VAL A 17 -1.42 -6.79 -6.66
CA VAL A 17 -0.11 -6.32 -6.17
C VAL A 17 0.40 -7.15 -4.99
N LEU A 18 -0.45 -7.49 -4.02
CA LEU A 18 -0.07 -8.33 -2.88
C LEU A 18 0.37 -9.73 -3.31
N CYS A 19 -0.36 -10.34 -4.25
CA CYS A 19 -0.02 -11.68 -4.76
C CYS A 19 1.31 -11.67 -5.54
N GLU A 20 1.56 -10.63 -6.34
CA GLU A 20 2.83 -10.47 -7.04
C GLU A 20 4.00 -10.28 -6.06
N MET A 21 3.82 -9.47 -5.01
CA MET A 21 4.82 -9.28 -3.96
C MET A 21 5.10 -10.58 -3.21
N ASP A 22 4.07 -11.34 -2.82
CA ASP A 22 4.24 -12.64 -2.15
C ASP A 22 5.03 -13.61 -3.02
N ARG A 23 4.68 -13.70 -4.31
CA ARG A 23 5.43 -14.53 -5.26
C ARG A 23 6.89 -14.11 -5.33
N TYR A 24 7.17 -12.81 -5.41
CA TYR A 24 8.52 -12.28 -5.49
C TYR A 24 9.36 -12.65 -4.25
N PHE A 25 8.82 -12.45 -3.05
CA PHE A 25 9.53 -12.76 -1.80
C PHE A 25 9.63 -14.27 -1.53
N ARG A 26 8.64 -15.05 -1.97
CA ARG A 26 8.68 -16.52 -1.96
C ARG A 26 9.82 -17.07 -2.80
N ILE A 27 10.05 -16.55 -4.02
CA ILE A 27 11.18 -16.96 -4.87
C ILE A 27 12.52 -16.69 -4.18
N GLN A 28 12.58 -15.62 -3.37
CA GLN A 28 13.77 -15.30 -2.58
C GLN A 28 13.86 -16.03 -1.24
N ASN A 29 12.84 -16.83 -0.88
CA ASN A 29 12.68 -17.44 0.42
C ASN A 29 12.83 -16.43 1.59
N LYS A 30 12.24 -15.25 1.42
CA LYS A 30 12.23 -14.18 2.44
C LYS A 30 10.82 -13.95 2.92
N LYS A 31 10.66 -13.78 4.22
CA LYS A 31 9.40 -13.31 4.82
C LYS A 31 9.52 -11.84 5.14
N ILE A 32 8.49 -11.06 4.78
CA ILE A 32 8.44 -9.63 5.03
C ILE A 32 7.14 -9.23 5.75
N LEU A 33 7.23 -8.14 6.50
CA LEU A 33 6.09 -7.44 7.08
C LEU A 33 5.83 -6.19 6.24
N LEU A 34 4.66 -6.10 5.62
CA LEU A 34 4.19 -4.96 4.87
C LEU A 34 3.31 -4.08 5.76
N LEU A 35 3.84 -2.90 6.11
CA LEU A 35 3.11 -1.89 6.88
C LEU A 35 2.36 -0.98 5.91
N ILE A 36 1.04 -0.87 6.09
CA ILE A 36 0.16 -0.07 5.22
C ILE A 36 -0.52 1.00 6.07
N ASP A 37 -0.56 2.22 5.55
CA ASP A 37 -1.31 3.29 6.21
C ASP A 37 -2.82 2.98 6.18
N ASN A 38 -3.52 3.28 7.26
CA ASN A 38 -4.98 3.14 7.35
C ASN A 38 -5.67 4.34 6.70
N ALA A 39 -5.28 4.62 5.46
CA ALA A 39 -5.97 5.55 4.60
C ALA A 39 -7.26 4.87 4.13
N LEU A 40 -8.39 5.51 4.39
CA LEU A 40 -9.67 5.09 3.82
C LEU A 40 -9.51 5.12 2.29
N TYR A 41 -9.61 3.95 1.64
CA TYR A 41 -9.65 3.90 0.20
C TYR A 41 -10.96 4.59 -0.22
N HIS A 42 -10.84 5.76 -0.82
CA HIS A 42 -11.98 6.49 -1.38
C HIS A 42 -12.45 5.77 -2.64
N ASP A 43 -13.08 4.61 -2.51
CA ASP A 43 -14.08 4.25 -3.51
C ASP A 43 -15.30 5.15 -3.29
N GLY A 44 -15.92 5.60 -4.38
CA GLY A 44 -17.02 6.56 -4.34
C GLY A 44 -18.32 6.01 -3.74
N SER A 45 -18.24 4.97 -2.92
CA SER A 45 -19.33 4.31 -2.21
C SER A 45 -18.74 3.62 -0.97
N ASP A 46 -18.80 4.33 0.16
CA ASP A 46 -18.68 3.77 1.51
C ASP A 46 -17.36 3.06 1.89
N GLY A 47 -16.24 3.78 1.82
CA GLY A 47 -15.08 3.54 2.71
C GLY A 47 -14.59 2.09 2.79
N TYR A 48 -14.59 1.39 1.66
CA TYR A 48 -14.32 -0.04 1.63
C TYR A 48 -12.83 -0.33 1.80
N GLN A 49 -12.47 -1.08 2.85
CA GLN A 49 -11.12 -1.59 3.05
C GLN A 49 -11.05 -3.00 2.42
N PRO A 50 -10.07 -3.31 1.56
CA PRO A 50 -9.97 -4.63 0.95
C PRO A 50 -9.86 -5.71 2.03
N ASP A 51 -10.71 -6.73 1.95
CA ASP A 51 -10.67 -7.88 2.86
C ASP A 51 -9.46 -8.76 2.54
N ILE A 52 -8.33 -8.39 3.13
CA ILE A 52 -7.06 -9.13 2.97
C ILE A 52 -7.11 -10.53 3.59
N SER A 53 -8.10 -10.85 4.44
CA SER A 53 -8.19 -12.16 5.09
C SER A 53 -8.50 -13.30 4.11
N GLN A 54 -9.08 -12.95 2.95
CA GLN A 54 -9.37 -13.91 1.89
C GLN A 54 -8.14 -14.20 0.99
N ILE A 55 -7.08 -13.39 1.10
CA ILE A 55 -5.85 -13.57 0.32
C ILE A 55 -4.90 -14.49 1.09
N GLN A 56 -4.57 -15.64 0.50
CA GLN A 56 -3.61 -16.56 1.09
C GLN A 56 -2.17 -16.12 0.77
N LEU A 57 -1.61 -15.29 1.65
CA LEU A 57 -0.21 -14.88 1.60
C LEU A 57 0.65 -15.82 2.47
N THR A 58 1.86 -16.13 2.00
CA THR A 58 2.75 -17.11 2.66
C THR A 58 4.09 -16.51 3.11
N HIS A 59 4.51 -15.43 2.47
CA HIS A 59 5.78 -14.74 2.64
C HIS A 59 5.60 -13.24 2.89
N VAL A 60 4.40 -12.70 2.71
CA VAL A 60 4.04 -11.32 3.06
C VAL A 60 2.99 -11.35 4.16
N GLU A 61 3.30 -10.74 5.30
CA GLU A 61 2.33 -10.43 6.35
C GLU A 61 1.94 -8.96 6.23
N VAL A 62 0.65 -8.63 6.26
CA VAL A 62 0.16 -7.26 6.10
C VAL A 62 -0.35 -6.74 7.44
N VAL A 63 0.12 -5.56 7.85
CA VAL A 63 -0.32 -4.87 9.06
C VAL A 63 -0.72 -3.44 8.72
N PHE A 64 -1.96 -3.08 9.08
CA PHE A 64 -2.45 -1.71 8.96
C PHE A 64 -2.05 -0.89 10.19
N LEU A 65 -1.55 0.32 9.95
CA LEU A 65 -1.25 1.28 11.00
C LEU A 65 -2.55 1.83 11.62
N PRO A 66 -2.55 2.30 12.87
CA PRO A 66 -3.74 2.91 13.46
C PRO A 66 -4.17 4.18 12.70
N SER A 67 -5.48 4.48 12.71
CA SER A 67 -6.01 5.73 12.13
C SER A 67 -5.44 6.96 12.85
N ASN A 68 -5.22 8.06 12.11
CA ASN A 68 -4.66 9.35 12.58
C ASN A 68 -3.15 9.40 12.89
N THR A 69 -2.30 8.61 12.22
CA THR A 69 -0.83 8.76 12.31
C THR A 69 -0.24 9.75 11.28
N THR A 70 -1.09 10.53 10.61
CA THR A 70 -0.89 11.14 9.28
C THR A 70 -0.22 12.53 9.24
N SER A 71 0.68 12.89 10.16
CA SER A 71 1.46 14.13 9.92
C SER A 71 2.89 14.16 10.44
N HIS A 72 3.28 13.26 11.35
CA HIS A 72 4.61 13.35 11.98
C HIS A 72 5.47 12.09 11.88
N LEU A 73 4.89 10.91 11.61
CA LEU A 73 5.57 9.62 11.81
C LEU A 73 5.60 8.68 10.61
N GLN A 74 4.98 9.06 9.48
CA GLN A 74 5.02 8.26 8.25
C GLN A 74 6.46 8.29 7.67
N PRO A 75 7.26 7.21 7.78
CA PRO A 75 8.67 7.24 7.36
C PRO A 75 8.79 7.42 5.85
N LEU A 76 7.77 6.98 5.11
CA LEU A 76 7.69 7.15 3.66
C LEU A 76 7.48 8.63 3.29
N ASP A 77 6.55 9.30 3.98
CA ASP A 77 6.27 10.73 3.77
C ASP A 77 7.45 11.60 4.20
N ALA A 78 7.97 11.39 5.42
CA ALA A 78 9.06 12.17 5.98
C ALA A 78 10.43 11.86 5.32
N GLY A 79 10.60 10.66 4.77
CA GLY A 79 11.84 10.22 4.14
C GLY A 79 11.80 10.38 2.63
N ILE A 80 11.36 9.33 1.94
CA ILE A 80 11.49 9.18 0.48
C ILE A 80 10.65 10.23 -0.26
N ILE A 81 9.39 10.42 0.13
CA ILE A 81 8.48 11.34 -0.55
C ILE A 81 8.89 12.80 -0.30
N ALA A 82 9.27 13.19 0.91
CA ALA A 82 9.79 14.53 1.19
C ALA A 82 11.06 14.82 0.38
N SER A 83 11.99 13.87 0.32
CA SER A 83 13.23 13.99 -0.46
C SER A 83 12.93 14.15 -1.95
N PHE A 84 12.02 13.32 -2.48
CA PHE A 84 11.57 13.39 -3.86
C PHE A 84 10.91 14.75 -4.16
N LYS A 85 9.95 15.19 -3.33
CA LYS A 85 9.28 16.51 -3.48
C LYS A 85 10.28 17.67 -3.47
N ASN A 86 11.29 17.63 -2.60
CA ASN A 86 12.33 18.66 -2.54
C ASN A 86 13.21 18.70 -3.78
N TYR A 87 13.54 17.55 -4.37
CA TYR A 87 14.30 17.49 -5.62
C TYR A 87 13.55 18.18 -6.78
N PHE A 88 12.25 17.93 -6.93
CA PHE A 88 11.45 18.53 -8.00
C PHE A 88 11.13 20.01 -7.77
N LYS A 89 11.04 20.48 -6.52
CA LYS A 89 10.84 21.91 -6.20
C LYS A 89 12.08 22.79 -6.41
N ARG A 90 13.26 22.19 -6.53
CA ARG A 90 14.53 22.89 -6.77
C ARG A 90 14.84 23.11 -8.26
N LYS A 91 13.99 22.57 -9.14
CA LYS A 91 13.99 22.83 -10.59
C LYS A 91 12.87 23.80 -10.93
#